data_AF-A0A813QEJ9-F1
#
_entry.id   AF-A0A813QEJ9-F1
#
_cell.length_a   1.000
_cell.length_b   1.000
_cell.length_c   1.000
_cell.angle_alpha   90.00
_cell.angle_beta   90.00
_cell.angle_gamma   90.00
#
_symmetry.space_group_name_H-M   'P 1'
#
loop_
_entity.id
_entity.type
_entity.pdbx_description
1 polymer ?
#
loop_
_entity_poly.entity_id
_entity_poly.type
_entity_poly.pdbx_seq_one_letter_code
_entity_poly.pdbx_strand_id
1 'polypeptide(L)'
;MHGVTRNASDLNEFAGWINETYPGIYVISVEIGNGADDSFLLTMNRQVEIFCNTVRTDPHLQKGFNMLASMDRSVFVWSLTSDKIREQIDLAEKPIHEQKRRLIKAYPVAFADIEAKAKTLHSHYVDNVQWYGDVLLSRSADNTFCLWQPILGSTTKASSFKLLLKWVVNEKEYIWFLKFDICRASQLLAIGTLDGQIQVWDLRHHMHNPSVDFVKLKNPNSKAKISRVSFNYDGSILVACSDDSRIFIWKRK
;
A
#
# COMPACT_ATOMS: atom_id res chain seq x y z
N MET A 1 -10.04 9.15 -8.70
CA MET A 1 -10.99 8.94 -7.59
C MET A 1 -10.37 9.46 -6.31
N HIS A 2 -10.84 10.62 -5.86
CA HIS A 2 -10.38 11.28 -4.64
C HIS A 2 -11.20 10.80 -3.43
N GLY A 3 -10.73 11.13 -2.21
CA GLY A 3 -11.47 10.83 -0.99
C GLY A 3 -12.78 11.61 -0.87
N VAL A 4 -13.59 11.24 0.14
CA VAL A 4 -14.94 11.79 0.43
C VAL A 4 -14.94 13.31 0.70
N THR A 5 -13.79 13.89 1.03
CA THR A 5 -13.60 15.32 1.33
C THR A 5 -12.80 16.07 0.26
N ARG A 6 -12.65 15.48 -0.93
CA ARG A 6 -11.79 15.98 -2.00
C ARG A 6 -12.53 16.02 -3.33
N ASN A 7 -11.97 16.73 -4.31
CA ASN A 7 -12.64 17.09 -5.56
C ASN A 7 -11.76 16.70 -6.76
N ALA A 8 -12.34 16.58 -7.96
CA ALA A 8 -11.58 16.19 -9.16
C ALA A 8 -10.46 17.19 -9.49
N SER A 9 -10.63 18.44 -9.08
CA SER A 9 -9.63 19.50 -9.17
C SER A 9 -8.34 19.21 -8.39
N ASP A 10 -8.39 18.39 -7.34
CA ASP A 10 -7.21 18.04 -6.54
C ASP A 10 -6.22 17.16 -7.31
N LEU A 11 -6.66 16.58 -8.43
CA LEU A 11 -5.81 15.82 -9.34
C LEU A 11 -5.33 16.66 -10.53
N ASN A 12 -5.72 17.94 -10.64
CA ASN A 12 -5.33 18.81 -11.76
C ASN A 12 -3.82 19.10 -11.77
N GLU A 13 -3.20 19.26 -10.59
CA GLU A 13 -1.74 19.45 -10.48
C GLU A 13 -0.99 18.20 -10.98
N PHE A 14 -1.44 17.03 -10.55
CA PHE A 14 -0.88 15.75 -11.01
C PHE A 14 -1.11 15.50 -12.50
N ALA A 15 -2.30 15.85 -13.02
CA ALA A 15 -2.60 15.80 -14.44
C ALA A 15 -1.73 16.78 -15.25
N GLY A 16 -1.48 17.98 -14.70
CA GLY A 16 -0.55 18.97 -15.25
C GLY A 16 0.86 18.41 -15.40
N TRP A 17 1.38 17.78 -14.34
CA TRP A 17 2.70 17.13 -14.40
C TRP A 17 2.79 16.04 -15.47
N ILE A 18 1.74 15.22 -15.62
CA ILE A 18 1.70 14.19 -16.67
C ILE A 18 1.70 14.82 -18.06
N ASN A 19 0.92 15.88 -18.27
CA ASN A 19 0.86 16.62 -19.53
C ASN A 19 2.21 17.29 -19.89
N GLU A 20 2.91 17.84 -18.90
CA GLU A 20 4.25 18.42 -19.08
C GLU A 20 5.30 17.34 -19.39
N THR A 21 5.23 16.20 -18.71
CA THR A 21 6.20 15.10 -18.86
C THR A 21 6.02 14.37 -20.18
N TYR A 22 4.79 14.28 -20.70
CA TYR A 22 4.46 13.60 -21.95
C TYR A 22 3.64 14.50 -22.88
N PRO A 23 4.27 15.42 -23.61
CA PRO A 23 3.56 16.35 -24.49
C PRO A 23 2.64 15.64 -25.49
N GLY A 24 1.37 16.04 -25.53
CA GLY A 24 0.35 15.45 -26.41
C GLY A 24 -0.41 14.26 -25.80
N ILE A 25 -0.10 13.85 -24.57
CA ILE A 25 -0.92 12.89 -23.81
C ILE A 25 -2.27 13.53 -23.43
N TYR A 26 -3.34 12.74 -23.46
CA TYR A 26 -4.66 13.17 -23.02
C TYR A 26 -4.91 12.69 -21.59
N VAL A 27 -5.05 13.62 -20.64
CA VAL A 27 -5.30 13.33 -19.22
C VAL A 27 -6.57 14.03 -18.79
N ILE A 28 -7.49 13.27 -18.20
CA ILE A 28 -8.73 13.79 -17.65
C ILE A 28 -8.94 13.24 -16.24
N SER A 29 -9.24 14.15 -15.31
CA SER A 29 -9.68 13.78 -13.96
C SER A 29 -11.18 13.50 -14.00
N VAL A 30 -11.55 12.23 -13.92
CA VAL A 30 -12.97 11.84 -13.91
C VAL A 30 -13.53 12.01 -12.49
N GLU A 31 -14.39 13.00 -12.32
CA GLU A 31 -15.12 13.25 -11.08
C GLU A 31 -16.25 12.24 -10.91
N ILE A 32 -16.30 11.61 -9.74
CA ILE A 32 -17.37 10.67 -9.39
C ILE A 32 -17.88 11.08 -8.01
N GLY A 33 -18.94 11.89 -8.01
CA GLY A 33 -19.50 12.52 -6.82
C GLY A 33 -18.66 13.70 -6.33
N ASN A 34 -19.32 14.72 -5.78
CA ASN A 34 -18.72 15.93 -5.26
C ASN A 34 -19.04 16.08 -3.76
N GLY A 35 -18.20 15.46 -2.93
CA GLY A 35 -18.24 15.60 -1.47
C GLY A 35 -19.02 14.53 -0.70
N ALA A 36 -19.33 14.86 0.56
CA ALA A 36 -19.86 13.92 1.55
C ALA A 36 -21.32 13.50 1.28
N ASP A 37 -22.14 14.42 0.78
CA ASP A 37 -23.57 14.18 0.52
C ASP A 37 -23.78 13.23 -0.68
N ASP A 38 -22.96 13.40 -1.73
CA ASP A 38 -22.97 12.53 -2.91
C ASP A 38 -22.49 11.10 -2.59
N SER A 39 -21.57 10.95 -1.64
CA SER A 39 -21.04 9.66 -1.21
C SER A 39 -22.07 8.80 -0.45
N PHE A 40 -23.08 9.42 0.16
CA PHE A 40 -24.17 8.73 0.85
C PHE A 40 -25.34 8.34 -0.08
N LEU A 41 -25.58 9.12 -1.15
CA LEU A 41 -26.73 8.95 -2.04
C LEU A 41 -26.41 8.22 -3.35
N LEU A 42 -25.17 8.29 -3.85
CA LEU A 42 -24.79 7.56 -5.06
C LEU A 42 -24.42 6.10 -4.76
N THR A 43 -25.30 5.19 -5.17
CA THR A 43 -24.98 3.75 -5.18
C THR A 43 -23.76 3.46 -6.06
N MET A 44 -23.00 2.42 -5.70
CA MET A 44 -21.82 1.98 -6.46
C MET A 44 -22.12 1.74 -7.95
N ASN A 45 -23.29 1.18 -8.27
CA ASN A 45 -23.70 0.95 -9.66
C ASN A 45 -23.87 2.27 -10.42
N ARG A 46 -24.41 3.31 -9.77
CA ARG A 46 -24.58 4.63 -10.36
C ARG A 46 -23.24 5.32 -10.59
N GLN A 47 -22.28 5.16 -9.67
CA GLN A 47 -20.92 5.67 -9.82
C GLN A 47 -20.20 5.02 -11.02
N VAL A 48 -20.33 3.69 -11.17
CA VAL A 48 -19.79 2.94 -12.31
C VAL A 48 -20.47 3.37 -13.62
N GLU A 49 -21.79 3.59 -13.61
CA GLU A 49 -22.53 4.06 -14.78
C GLU A 49 -22.05 5.45 -15.23
N ILE A 50 -21.87 6.39 -14.30
CA ILE A 50 -21.31 7.72 -14.57
C ILE A 50 -19.94 7.60 -15.20
N PHE A 51 -19.02 6.84 -14.59
CA PHE A 51 -17.69 6.60 -15.14
C PHE A 51 -17.75 6.01 -16.54
N CYS A 52 -18.56 4.96 -16.75
CA CYS A 52 -18.66 4.30 -18.04
C CYS A 52 -19.28 5.23 -19.10
N ASN A 53 -20.22 6.08 -18.72
CA ASN A 53 -20.78 7.09 -19.61
C ASN A 53 -19.70 8.11 -19.99
N THR A 54 -18.93 8.64 -19.03
CA THR A 54 -17.81 9.56 -19.30
C THR A 54 -16.82 8.95 -20.29
N VAL A 55 -16.37 7.72 -20.06
CA VAL A 55 -15.44 7.01 -20.95
C VAL A 55 -16.03 6.80 -22.35
N ARG A 56 -17.32 6.48 -22.45
CA ARG A 56 -18.00 6.26 -23.75
C ARG A 56 -18.22 7.55 -24.51
N THR A 57 -18.54 8.65 -23.82
CA THR A 57 -18.82 9.93 -24.47
C THR A 57 -17.57 10.70 -24.84
N ASP A 58 -16.44 10.41 -24.20
CA ASP A 58 -15.16 11.07 -24.46
C ASP A 58 -14.42 10.43 -25.66
N PRO A 59 -14.31 11.12 -26.82
CA PRO A 59 -13.69 10.57 -28.03
C PRO A 59 -12.21 10.19 -27.85
N HIS A 60 -11.52 10.78 -26.86
CA HIS A 60 -10.11 10.51 -26.60
C HIS A 60 -9.91 9.22 -25.78
N LEU A 61 -10.93 8.76 -25.04
CA LEU A 61 -10.87 7.56 -24.22
C LEU A 61 -11.43 6.31 -24.91
N GLN A 62 -12.26 6.49 -25.94
CA GLN A 62 -12.94 5.41 -26.68
C GLN A 62 -12.00 4.37 -27.31
N LYS A 63 -10.76 4.77 -27.64
CA LYS A 63 -9.76 3.90 -28.29
C LYS A 63 -8.86 3.14 -27.30
N GLY A 64 -9.07 3.34 -26.00
CA GLY A 64 -8.28 2.76 -24.92
C GLY A 64 -7.76 3.82 -23.96
N PHE A 65 -7.69 3.49 -22.68
CA PHE A 65 -7.23 4.39 -21.61
C PHE A 65 -6.50 3.60 -20.53
N ASN A 66 -5.63 4.29 -19.77
CA ASN A 66 -5.03 3.77 -18.55
C ASN A 66 -5.68 4.46 -17.35
N MET A 67 -6.03 3.70 -16.32
CA MET A 67 -6.73 4.19 -15.13
C MET A 67 -5.84 4.09 -13.90
N LEU A 68 -5.79 5.14 -13.07
CA LEU A 68 -4.99 5.23 -11.85
C LEU A 68 -5.89 5.65 -10.66
N ALA A 69 -5.96 4.82 -9.60
CA ALA A 69 -6.62 5.08 -8.29
C ALA A 69 -6.25 3.97 -7.27
N SER A 70 -6.27 4.08 -5.92
CA SER A 70 -6.24 5.18 -4.92
C SER A 70 -5.94 4.56 -3.52
N MET A 71 -5.64 5.40 -2.53
CA MET A 71 -5.29 5.11 -1.12
C MET A 71 -6.52 4.81 -0.24
N ASP A 72 -7.30 3.78 -0.56
CA ASP A 72 -8.61 3.50 0.06
C ASP A 72 -8.55 2.89 1.48
N ARG A 73 -7.38 2.92 2.11
CA ARG A 73 -7.06 2.32 3.43
C ARG A 73 -7.19 0.81 3.48
N SER A 74 -7.63 0.17 2.39
CA SER A 74 -7.86 -1.25 2.36
C SER A 74 -6.55 -2.00 2.19
N VAL A 75 -6.45 -3.14 2.86
CA VAL A 75 -5.52 -4.20 2.46
C VAL A 75 -6.32 -5.34 1.84
N PHE A 76 -5.85 -5.85 0.72
CA PHE A 76 -6.42 -7.04 0.08
C PHE A 76 -5.36 -8.14 0.07
N VAL A 77 -5.83 -9.38 0.22
CA VAL A 77 -5.03 -10.57 0.01
C VAL A 77 -5.57 -11.25 -1.23
N TRP A 78 -4.70 -11.47 -2.20
CA TRP A 78 -5.03 -12.17 -3.43
C TRP A 78 -4.44 -13.58 -3.41
N SER A 79 -5.21 -14.56 -3.87
CA SER A 79 -4.67 -15.86 -4.23
C SER A 79 -4.05 -15.78 -5.61
N LEU A 80 -2.87 -16.39 -5.76
CA LEU A 80 -2.26 -16.63 -7.06
C LEU A 80 -2.45 -18.08 -7.52
N THR A 81 -3.25 -18.87 -6.79
CA THR A 81 -3.38 -20.30 -7.03
C THR A 81 -4.58 -20.67 -7.90
N SER A 82 -5.38 -19.70 -8.35
CA SER A 82 -6.52 -19.99 -9.23
C SER A 82 -6.03 -20.53 -10.58
N ASP A 83 -6.78 -21.45 -11.16
CA ASP A 83 -6.40 -22.10 -12.43
C ASP A 83 -6.14 -21.07 -13.54
N LYS A 84 -6.90 -19.97 -13.52
CA LYS A 84 -6.72 -18.85 -14.46
C LYS A 84 -5.37 -18.16 -14.28
N ILE A 85 -4.94 -17.87 -13.05
CA ILE A 85 -3.64 -17.25 -12.80
C ILE A 85 -2.51 -18.22 -13.13
N ARG A 86 -2.65 -19.50 -12.75
CA ARG A 86 -1.66 -20.55 -13.08
C ARG A 86 -1.46 -20.68 -14.58
N GLU A 87 -2.54 -20.71 -15.36
CA GLU A 87 -2.46 -20.75 -16.83
C GLU A 87 -1.69 -19.55 -17.39
N GLN A 88 -1.87 -18.35 -16.81
CA GLN A 88 -1.11 -17.17 -17.25
C GLN A 88 0.38 -17.24 -16.87
N ILE A 89 0.70 -17.78 -15.69
CA ILE A 89 2.10 -18.03 -15.27
C ILE A 89 2.75 -19.04 -16.23
N ASP A 90 2.08 -20.17 -16.48
CA ASP A 90 2.57 -21.21 -17.39
C ASP A 90 2.77 -20.67 -18.83
N LEU A 91 1.89 -19.77 -19.28
CA LEU A 91 2.05 -19.09 -20.57
C LEU A 91 3.24 -18.13 -20.57
N ALA A 92 3.46 -17.38 -19.49
CA ALA A 92 4.56 -16.43 -19.37
C ALA A 92 5.94 -17.11 -19.30
N GLU A 93 6.02 -18.30 -18.71
CA GLU A 93 7.26 -19.09 -18.60
C GLU A 93 7.68 -19.78 -19.91
N LYS A 94 6.76 -19.95 -20.87
CA LYS A 94 7.09 -20.54 -22.17
C LYS A 94 8.10 -19.68 -22.94
N PRO A 95 9.05 -20.29 -23.67
CA PRO A 95 9.99 -19.55 -24.50
C PRO A 95 9.27 -18.63 -25.51
N ILE A 96 9.79 -17.41 -25.69
CA ILE A 96 9.18 -16.35 -26.54
C ILE A 96 8.85 -16.84 -27.98
N HIS A 97 9.64 -17.77 -28.51
CA HIS A 97 9.44 -18.32 -29.85
C HIS A 97 8.23 -19.28 -29.95
N GLU A 98 7.84 -19.90 -28.85
CA GLU A 98 6.64 -20.76 -28.75
C GLU A 98 5.37 -19.92 -28.46
N GLN A 99 5.53 -18.69 -27.95
CA GLN A 99 4.44 -17.77 -27.59
C GLN A 99 3.71 -17.12 -28.79
N LYS A 100 3.91 -17.63 -30.03
CA LYS A 100 3.26 -17.15 -31.28
C LYS A 100 3.16 -15.61 -31.39
N ARG A 101 4.26 -14.86 -31.25
CA ARG A 101 4.33 -13.39 -31.47
C ARG A 101 3.14 -12.58 -30.91
N ARG A 102 2.46 -13.04 -29.85
CA ARG A 102 1.44 -12.25 -29.19
C ARG A 102 2.16 -11.50 -28.08
N LEU A 103 2.19 -10.17 -28.19
CA LEU A 103 2.44 -9.30 -27.05
C LEU A 103 1.75 -9.93 -25.85
N ILE A 104 2.52 -10.32 -24.81
CA ILE A 104 1.95 -10.87 -23.58
C ILE A 104 1.05 -9.75 -23.05
N LYS A 105 -0.26 -9.87 -23.27
CA LYS A 105 -1.22 -8.93 -22.70
C LYS A 105 -1.18 -9.17 -21.20
N ALA A 106 -0.83 -8.16 -20.44
CA ALA A 106 -0.95 -8.20 -18.99
C ALA A 106 -2.39 -8.65 -18.66
N TYR A 107 -2.51 -9.78 -17.96
CA TYR A 107 -3.82 -10.28 -17.56
C TYR A 107 -4.33 -9.38 -16.43
N PRO A 108 -5.44 -8.67 -16.61
CA PRO A 108 -6.03 -7.92 -15.50
C PRO A 108 -6.57 -8.93 -14.49
N VAL A 109 -5.89 -9.08 -13.36
CA VAL A 109 -6.41 -9.83 -12.19
C VAL A 109 -7.54 -8.98 -11.59
N ALA A 110 -8.71 -9.03 -12.23
CA ALA A 110 -9.88 -8.27 -11.85
C ALA A 110 -10.62 -9.00 -10.74
N PHE A 111 -10.49 -8.53 -9.48
CA PHE A 111 -11.34 -8.77 -8.28
C PHE A 111 -11.76 -10.20 -7.89
N ALA A 112 -11.60 -11.21 -8.75
CA ALA A 112 -12.14 -12.55 -8.61
C ALA A 112 -11.26 -13.47 -7.74
N ASP A 113 -10.01 -13.08 -7.52
CA ASP A 113 -9.03 -13.85 -6.75
C ASP A 113 -8.71 -13.22 -5.38
N ILE A 114 -9.58 -12.31 -4.89
CA ILE A 114 -9.44 -11.74 -3.54
C ILE A 114 -9.91 -12.78 -2.52
N GLU A 115 -8.96 -13.26 -1.70
CA GLU A 115 -9.19 -14.21 -0.61
C GLU A 115 -9.60 -13.53 0.69
N ALA A 116 -9.08 -12.32 0.92
CA ALA A 116 -9.41 -11.52 2.10
C ALA A 116 -9.33 -10.02 1.85
N LYS A 117 -10.10 -9.26 2.62
CA LYS A 117 -10.15 -7.79 2.57
C LYS A 117 -10.21 -7.18 3.96
N ALA A 118 -9.38 -6.18 4.21
CA ALA A 118 -9.33 -5.40 5.44
C ALA A 118 -9.53 -3.90 5.15
N LYS A 119 -10.80 -3.47 5.04
CA LYS A 119 -11.17 -2.06 4.70
C LYS A 119 -11.35 -1.15 5.92
N THR A 120 -11.64 -1.74 7.07
CA THR A 120 -11.94 -1.02 8.32
C THR A 120 -10.83 -1.13 9.36
N LEU A 121 -9.68 -1.69 8.96
CA LEU A 121 -8.56 -1.94 9.87
C LEU A 121 -7.86 -0.64 10.30
N HIS A 122 -7.65 0.27 9.34
CA HIS A 122 -7.02 1.57 9.55
C HIS A 122 -7.99 2.70 9.24
N SER A 123 -7.87 3.83 9.96
CA SER A 123 -8.68 5.02 9.70
C SER A 123 -8.04 5.95 8.67
N HIS A 124 -6.75 5.75 8.35
CA HIS A 124 -6.01 6.47 7.31
C HIS A 124 -5.29 5.51 6.33
N TYR A 125 -4.60 6.09 5.36
CA TYR A 125 -3.85 5.40 4.31
C TYR A 125 -2.88 4.36 4.85
N VAL A 126 -2.95 3.15 4.30
CA VAL A 126 -1.97 2.09 4.56
C VAL A 126 -0.84 2.26 3.56
N ASP A 127 0.34 2.63 4.05
CA ASP A 127 1.50 2.84 3.19
C ASP A 127 2.52 1.71 3.30
N ASN A 128 2.42 0.83 4.29
CA ASN A 128 3.28 -0.34 4.35
C ASN A 128 2.57 -1.56 4.93
N VAL A 129 2.78 -2.70 4.29
CA VAL A 129 2.26 -4.00 4.72
C VAL A 129 3.31 -5.07 4.44
N GLN A 130 3.48 -6.00 5.37
CA GLN A 130 4.35 -7.16 5.20
C GLN A 130 3.72 -8.39 5.86
N TRP A 131 3.91 -9.57 5.26
CA TRP A 131 3.61 -10.86 5.88
C TRP A 131 4.61 -11.20 7.00
N TYR A 132 4.13 -11.79 8.08
CA TYR A 132 4.94 -12.36 9.15
C TYR A 132 4.35 -13.71 9.56
N GLY A 133 4.83 -14.80 8.96
CA GLY A 133 4.17 -16.10 9.07
C GLY A 133 2.81 -16.08 8.39
N ASP A 134 1.76 -16.48 9.13
CA ASP A 134 0.37 -16.52 8.68
C ASP A 134 -0.42 -15.23 8.97
N VAL A 135 0.23 -14.23 9.58
CA VAL A 135 -0.36 -12.92 9.89
C VAL A 135 0.27 -11.82 9.03
N LEU A 136 -0.42 -10.69 8.93
CA LEU A 136 0.10 -9.48 8.30
C LEU A 136 0.33 -8.41 9.36
N LEU A 137 1.41 -7.66 9.18
CA LEU A 137 1.63 -6.39 9.84
C LEU A 137 1.39 -5.28 8.82
N SER A 138 0.51 -4.34 9.14
CA SER A 138 0.27 -3.15 8.33
C SER A 138 0.41 -1.88 9.15
N ARG A 139 0.92 -0.84 8.50
CA ARG A 139 1.14 0.49 9.07
C ARG A 139 0.37 1.51 8.26
N SER A 140 -0.25 2.43 8.98
CA SER A 140 -1.01 3.53 8.40
C SER A 140 -0.38 4.88 8.73
N ALA A 141 -0.72 5.86 7.91
CA ALA A 141 -0.30 7.25 8.03
C ALA A 141 -0.76 7.95 9.32
N ASP A 142 -1.77 7.39 10.01
CA ASP A 142 -2.18 7.75 11.37
C ASP A 142 -1.25 7.21 12.48
N ASN A 143 -0.07 6.73 12.09
CA ASN A 143 0.94 6.11 12.96
C ASN A 143 0.48 4.85 13.67
N THR A 144 -0.64 4.27 13.22
CA THR A 144 -1.13 3.00 13.75
C THR A 144 -0.47 1.83 13.03
N PHE A 145 -0.05 0.86 13.82
CA PHE A 145 0.28 -0.47 13.36
C PHE A 145 -0.83 -1.43 13.75
N CYS A 146 -1.16 -2.34 12.84
CA CYS A 146 -2.11 -3.42 13.07
C CYS A 146 -1.44 -4.73 12.70
N LEU A 147 -1.35 -5.65 13.66
CA LEU A 147 -1.08 -7.07 13.42
C LEU A 147 -2.42 -7.78 13.30
N TRP A 148 -2.64 -8.49 12.21
CA TRP A 148 -3.93 -9.10 11.92
C TRP A 148 -3.79 -10.37 11.08
N GLN A 149 -4.74 -11.28 11.24
CA GLN A 149 -4.81 -12.51 10.48
C GLN A 149 -5.91 -12.39 9.42
N PRO A 150 -5.62 -12.65 8.13
CA PRO A 150 -6.64 -12.70 7.10
C PRO A 150 -7.50 -13.96 7.27
N ILE A 151 -8.80 -13.83 7.05
CA ILE A 151 -9.73 -14.97 7.01
C ILE A 151 -9.92 -15.32 5.55
N LEU A 152 -9.11 -16.26 5.06
CA LEU A 152 -9.09 -16.70 3.65
C LEU A 152 -10.39 -17.40 3.25
N GLY A 153 -10.72 -17.41 1.95
CA GLY A 153 -11.94 -18.01 1.42
C GLY A 153 -13.24 -17.26 1.75
N SER A 154 -13.19 -16.16 2.51
CA SER A 154 -14.35 -15.33 2.79
C SER A 154 -14.57 -14.34 1.64
N THR A 155 -15.35 -14.78 0.65
CA THR A 155 -15.76 -13.98 -0.52
C THR A 155 -16.92 -13.02 -0.21
N THR A 156 -17.39 -12.95 1.04
CA THR A 156 -18.45 -11.99 1.42
C THR A 156 -17.92 -10.56 1.37
N LYS A 157 -18.78 -9.59 1.02
CA LYS A 157 -18.43 -8.16 0.91
C LYS A 157 -17.96 -7.50 2.22
N ALA A 158 -18.02 -8.21 3.35
CA ALA A 158 -17.61 -7.73 4.67
C ALA A 158 -16.10 -7.92 4.89
N SER A 159 -15.49 -7.08 5.73
CA SER A 159 -14.10 -7.21 6.14
C SER A 159 -13.80 -8.63 6.67
N SER A 160 -12.83 -9.33 6.08
CA SER A 160 -12.47 -10.72 6.38
C SER A 160 -11.11 -10.82 7.06
N PHE A 161 -11.02 -10.29 8.28
CA PHE A 161 -9.81 -10.33 9.09
C PHE A 161 -10.11 -10.43 10.58
N LYS A 162 -9.14 -10.94 11.33
CA LYS A 162 -9.08 -10.89 12.79
C LYS A 162 -7.94 -9.96 13.20
N LEU A 163 -8.26 -8.85 13.85
CA LEU A 163 -7.26 -7.98 14.47
C LEU A 163 -6.66 -8.70 15.69
N LEU A 164 -5.34 -8.80 15.75
CA LEU A 164 -4.61 -9.44 16.85
C LEU A 164 -4.02 -8.41 17.80
N LEU A 165 -3.41 -7.36 17.25
CA LEU A 165 -2.80 -6.29 18.02
C LEU A 165 -2.87 -4.98 17.24
N LYS A 166 -3.15 -3.88 17.95
CA LYS A 166 -3.08 -2.53 17.39
C LYS A 166 -2.31 -1.63 18.35
N TRP A 167 -1.38 -0.85 17.83
CA TRP A 167 -0.65 0.13 18.62
C TRP A 167 -0.31 1.37 17.81
N VAL A 168 0.15 2.40 18.50
CA VAL A 168 0.48 3.70 17.93
C VAL A 168 1.95 3.99 18.17
N VAL A 169 2.65 4.40 17.12
CA VAL A 169 3.96 5.04 17.29
C VAL A 169 3.68 6.50 17.62
N ASN A 170 4.13 6.96 18.79
CA ASN A 170 3.85 8.29 19.33
C ASN A 170 4.55 9.42 18.54
N GLU A 171 4.08 9.64 17.32
CA GLU A 171 4.41 10.78 16.47
C GLU A 171 3.27 11.80 16.54
N LYS A 172 3.61 13.10 16.47
CA LYS A 172 2.66 14.20 16.69
C LYS A 172 1.74 14.47 15.51
N GLU A 173 2.07 13.97 14.32
CA GLU A 173 1.40 14.31 13.05
C GLU A 173 1.16 13.07 12.20
N TYR A 174 0.24 13.16 11.23
CA TYR A 174 0.05 12.12 10.21
C TYR A 174 1.27 12.08 9.29
N ILE A 175 1.87 10.90 9.10
CA ILE A 175 3.12 10.77 8.32
C ILE A 175 2.95 9.73 7.23
N TRP A 176 3.14 10.17 5.98
CA TRP A 176 3.06 9.29 4.84
C TRP A 176 4.46 8.79 4.47
N PHE A 177 4.51 7.60 3.88
CA PHE A 177 5.70 7.00 3.29
C PHE A 177 6.82 6.64 4.28
N LEU A 178 6.50 6.24 5.51
CA LEU A 178 7.47 5.50 6.34
C LEU A 178 7.35 4.01 6.05
N LYS A 179 8.48 3.38 5.74
CA LYS A 179 8.56 1.94 5.47
C LYS A 179 9.28 1.25 6.63
N PHE A 180 8.55 0.42 7.35
CA PHE A 180 9.12 -0.47 8.35
C PHE A 180 9.72 -1.70 7.68
N ASP A 181 10.56 -2.43 8.42
CA ASP A 181 11.06 -3.72 7.98
C ASP A 181 11.02 -4.77 9.10
N ILE A 182 10.82 -6.04 8.70
CA ILE A 182 10.79 -7.19 9.60
C ILE A 182 11.90 -8.16 9.23
N CYS A 183 12.87 -8.32 10.14
CA CYS A 183 13.82 -9.43 10.06
C CYS A 183 13.16 -10.71 10.61
N ARG A 184 12.85 -11.66 9.74
CA ARG A 184 12.19 -12.91 10.12
C ARG A 184 13.10 -13.84 10.94
N ALA A 185 14.39 -13.91 10.60
CA ALA A 185 15.34 -14.79 11.27
C ALA A 185 15.56 -14.38 12.73
N SER A 186 15.77 -13.08 12.97
CA SER A 186 15.93 -12.52 14.32
C SER A 186 14.62 -12.07 14.98
N GLN A 187 13.50 -12.15 14.27
CA GLN A 187 12.17 -11.68 14.70
C GLN A 187 12.19 -10.24 15.22
N LEU A 188 12.82 -9.35 14.45
CA LEU A 188 12.91 -7.92 14.77
C LEU A 188 12.01 -7.11 13.84
N LEU A 189 11.33 -6.11 14.38
CA LEU A 189 10.64 -5.07 13.63
C LEU A 189 11.39 -3.76 13.82
N ALA A 190 11.59 -2.98 12.75
CA ALA A 190 12.15 -1.64 12.85
C ALA A 190 11.32 -0.64 12.05
N ILE A 191 11.19 0.60 12.55
CA ILE A 191 10.67 1.74 11.81
C ILE A 191 11.43 3.02 12.16
N GLY A 192 11.62 3.88 11.17
CA GLY A 192 12.13 5.23 11.36
C GLY A 192 11.10 6.21 11.91
N THR A 193 11.57 7.32 12.48
CA THR A 193 10.74 8.42 13.01
C THR A 193 11.05 9.75 12.30
N LEU A 194 10.24 10.79 12.55
CA LEU A 194 10.50 12.14 12.03
C LEU A 194 11.76 12.79 12.61
N ASP A 195 12.13 12.42 13.83
CA ASP A 195 13.21 13.07 14.59
C ASP A 195 14.57 12.34 14.48
N GLY A 196 14.73 11.52 13.45
CA GLY A 196 15.98 10.83 13.14
C GLY A 196 16.26 9.61 14.02
N GLN A 197 15.25 9.09 14.72
CA GLN A 197 15.36 7.86 15.49
C GLN A 197 14.88 6.67 14.67
N ILE A 198 15.28 5.49 15.13
CA ILE A 198 14.72 4.21 14.69
C ILE A 198 14.25 3.48 15.94
N GLN A 199 13.00 3.04 15.91
CA GLN A 199 12.41 2.20 16.94
C GLN A 199 12.53 0.75 16.49
N VAL A 200 13.03 -0.11 17.38
CA VAL A 200 13.25 -1.54 17.12
C VAL A 200 12.57 -2.38 18.20
N TRP A 201 11.71 -3.30 17.80
CA TRP A 201 11.01 -4.25 18.67
C TRP A 201 11.55 -5.66 18.48
N ASP A 202 11.69 -6.43 19.58
CA ASP A 202 11.81 -7.89 19.52
C ASP A 202 10.40 -8.49 19.53
N LEU A 203 9.98 -9.07 18.40
CA LEU A 203 8.65 -9.64 18.23
C LEU A 203 8.40 -10.87 19.11
N ARG A 204 9.44 -11.49 19.70
CA ARG A 204 9.32 -12.64 20.62
C ARG A 204 8.97 -12.23 22.04
N HIS A 205 9.50 -11.11 22.50
CA HIS A 205 9.51 -10.75 23.92
C HIS A 205 8.78 -9.43 24.22
N HIS A 206 8.63 -8.55 23.23
CA HIS A 206 8.23 -7.15 23.43
C HIS A 206 6.96 -6.77 22.66
N MET A 207 6.04 -7.72 22.51
CA MET A 207 4.71 -7.50 21.90
C MET A 207 3.57 -7.37 22.93
N HIS A 208 3.88 -7.35 24.23
CA HIS A 208 2.88 -7.14 25.29
C HIS A 208 2.41 -5.67 25.36
N ASN A 209 3.32 -4.71 25.26
CA ASN A 209 3.00 -3.29 25.15
C ASN A 209 3.93 -2.57 24.14
N PRO A 210 3.71 -2.78 22.84
CA PRO A 210 4.59 -2.26 21.79
C PRO A 210 4.67 -0.72 21.73
N SER A 211 3.73 0.00 22.35
CA SER A 211 3.79 1.47 22.43
C SER A 211 4.96 2.00 23.26
N VAL A 212 5.57 1.15 24.10
CA VAL A 212 6.68 1.53 24.99
C VAL A 212 7.85 0.53 24.97
N ASP A 213 7.60 -0.75 24.66
CA ASP A 213 8.60 -1.81 24.72
C ASP A 213 9.47 -1.87 23.43
N PHE A 214 10.30 -0.86 23.20
CA PHE A 214 11.21 -0.81 22.06
C PHE A 214 12.57 -0.20 22.39
N VAL A 215 13.58 -0.62 21.62
CA VAL A 215 14.91 -0.03 21.63
C VAL A 215 14.95 1.14 20.65
N LYS A 216 15.57 2.24 21.08
CA LYS A 216 15.80 3.42 20.24
C LYS A 216 17.22 3.42 19.72
N LEU A 217 17.39 3.45 18.41
CA LEU A 217 18.65 3.74 17.75
C LEU A 217 18.61 5.19 17.26
N LYS A 218 19.71 5.93 17.49
CA LYS A 218 19.81 7.32 17.08
C LYS A 218 21.25 7.63 16.66
N ASN A 219 21.40 8.43 15.61
CA ASN A 219 22.68 9.03 15.29
C ASN A 219 22.73 10.45 15.91
N PRO A 220 23.73 10.80 16.73
CA PRO A 220 23.80 12.12 17.35
C PRO A 220 23.97 13.27 16.33
N ASN A 221 24.47 12.97 15.13
CA ASN A 221 24.79 13.96 14.11
C ASN A 221 23.64 14.22 13.11
N SER A 222 22.51 13.54 13.25
CA SER A 222 21.32 13.80 12.42
C SER A 222 20.03 13.69 13.22
N LYS A 223 19.09 14.57 12.89
CA LYS A 223 17.71 14.57 13.40
C LYS A 223 16.71 14.51 12.25
N ALA A 224 17.19 14.27 11.02
CA ALA A 224 16.33 14.23 9.85
C ALA A 224 15.53 12.93 9.82
N LYS A 225 14.29 13.01 9.33
CA LYS A 225 13.36 11.89 9.22
C LYS A 225 14.04 10.66 8.63
N ILE A 226 13.81 9.50 9.23
CA ILE A 226 14.19 8.20 8.67
C ILE A 226 13.01 7.66 7.87
N SER A 227 13.09 7.74 6.54
CA SER A 227 11.98 7.35 5.64
C SER A 227 11.85 5.84 5.47
N ARG A 228 12.98 5.11 5.55
CA ARG A 228 13.01 3.66 5.36
C ARG A 228 14.13 3.02 6.16
N VAL A 229 13.86 1.83 6.64
CA VAL A 229 14.84 0.93 7.24
C VAL A 229 14.87 -0.41 6.51
N SER A 230 15.96 -1.15 6.61
CA SER A 230 16.06 -2.51 6.09
C SER A 230 17.06 -3.33 6.87
N PHE A 231 16.66 -4.53 7.28
CA PHE A 231 17.56 -5.52 7.87
C PHE A 231 18.24 -6.35 6.79
N ASN A 232 19.44 -6.85 7.08
CA ASN A 232 19.96 -8.01 6.39
C ASN A 232 19.24 -9.30 6.86
N TYR A 233 19.54 -10.41 6.20
CA TYR A 233 18.83 -11.69 6.41
C TYR A 233 18.75 -12.13 7.88
N ASP A 234 19.88 -12.08 8.60
CA ASP A 234 19.98 -12.52 9.99
C ASP A 234 19.69 -11.41 11.02
N GLY A 235 19.53 -10.15 10.57
CA GLY A 235 19.30 -8.99 11.44
C GLY A 235 20.56 -8.52 12.19
N SER A 236 21.75 -8.97 11.80
CA SER A 236 23.02 -8.46 12.34
C SER A 236 23.34 -7.04 11.85
N ILE A 237 22.75 -6.63 10.73
CA ILE A 237 22.90 -5.29 10.13
C ILE A 237 21.53 -4.67 9.91
N LEU A 238 21.38 -3.42 10.33
CA LEU A 238 20.24 -2.56 9.99
C LEU A 238 20.76 -1.35 9.22
N VAL A 239 20.15 -1.07 8.08
CA VAL A 239 20.43 0.12 7.25
C VAL A 239 19.22 1.04 7.32
N ALA A 240 19.45 2.35 7.33
CA ALA A 240 18.38 3.34 7.26
C ALA A 240 18.73 4.51 6.35
N CYS A 241 17.71 5.01 5.63
CA CYS A 241 17.83 6.17 4.76
C CYS A 241 17.15 7.37 5.41
N SER A 242 17.85 8.50 5.44
CA SER A 242 17.36 9.76 6.00
C SER A 242 17.09 10.80 4.93
N ASP A 243 16.13 11.69 5.19
CA ASP A 243 15.77 12.80 4.31
C ASP A 243 16.92 13.83 4.15
N ASP A 244 17.93 13.82 5.02
CA ASP A 244 19.16 14.63 4.87
C ASP A 244 20.18 14.03 3.89
N SER A 245 19.74 13.09 3.04
CA SER A 245 20.55 12.39 2.04
C SER A 245 21.66 11.51 2.64
N ARG A 246 21.53 11.10 3.90
CA ARG A 246 22.48 10.17 4.54
C ARG A 246 21.91 8.76 4.65
N ILE A 247 22.83 7.80 4.64
CA ILE A 247 22.57 6.40 4.96
C ILE A 247 23.30 6.07 6.26
N PHE A 248 22.58 5.45 7.18
CA PHE A 248 23.13 5.00 8.44
C PHE A 248 23.13 3.47 8.49
N ILE A 249 24.16 2.90 9.10
CA ILE A 249 24.34 1.45 9.24
C ILE A 249 24.62 1.15 10.70
N TRP A 250 23.81 0.28 11.29
CA TRP A 250 24.01 -0.26 12.63
C TRP A 250 24.39 -1.73 12.52
N LYS A 251 25.38 -2.12 13.32
CA LYS A 251 25.77 -3.52 13.50
C LYS A 251 25.39 -3.96 14.89
N ARG A 252 24.73 -5.11 15.00
CA ARG A 252 24.44 -5.77 16.26
C ARG A 252 25.75 -6.30 16.85
N LYS A 253 26.03 -5.96 18.11
CA LYS A 253 27.17 -6.50 18.86
C LYS A 253 26.81 -7.84 19.49
#